data_AF-A0A7C3KKL7-F1
#
_entry.id   AF-A0A7C3KKL7-F1
#
_cell.length_a   1.000
_cell.length_b   1.000
_cell.length_c   1.000
_cell.angle_alpha   90.00
_cell.angle_beta   90.00
_cell.angle_gamma   90.00
#
_symmetry.space_group_name_H-M   'P 1'
#
loop_
_entity.id
_entity.type
_entity.pdbx_description
1 polymer ?
#
loop_
_entity_poly.entity_id
_entity_poly.type
_entity_poly.pdbx_seq_one_letter_code
_entity_poly.pdbx_strand_id
1 'polypeptide(L)' 'MTLDSDETHSPPPQPEYKTACGGKIKDPSKYPSVEYRGEQIYFCTQACLEVFLLNPDPFMAGEIEHPLE' A
#
# COMPACT_ATOMS: atom_id res chain seq x y z
N MET A 1 -28.86 -8.37 27.85
CA MET A 1 -27.58 -8.99 27.45
C MET A 1 -26.99 -8.11 26.37
N THR A 2 -25.89 -7.45 26.67
CA THR A 2 -25.23 -6.42 25.87
C THR A 2 -24.36 -7.07 24.79
N LEU A 3 -24.72 -6.93 23.52
CA LEU A 3 -23.76 -6.97 22.41
C LEU A 3 -24.10 -5.81 21.48
N ASP A 4 -23.84 -4.60 21.97
CA ASP A 4 -23.51 -3.49 21.09
C ASP A 4 -22.07 -3.73 20.65
N SER A 5 -21.90 -4.60 19.65
CA SER A 5 -20.65 -4.69 18.90
C SER A 5 -20.62 -3.50 17.96
N ASP A 6 -20.44 -2.33 18.55
CA ASP A 6 -19.89 -1.17 17.88
C ASP A 6 -18.46 -1.52 17.45
N GLU A 7 -18.37 -2.15 16.30
CA GLU A 7 -17.20 -2.02 15.46
C GLU A 7 -17.69 -1.61 14.07
N THR A 8 -18.44 -0.51 14.05
CA THR A 8 -18.53 0.31 12.85
C THR A 8 -17.14 0.91 12.69
N HIS A 9 -16.24 0.12 12.10
CA HIS A 9 -14.93 0.55 11.64
C HIS A 9 -15.19 1.59 10.55
N SER A 10 -15.46 2.82 10.99
CA SER A 10 -15.56 3.99 10.14
C SER A 10 -14.26 3.99 9.35
N PRO A 11 -14.29 3.76 8.02
CA PRO A 11 -13.07 3.95 7.27
C PRO A 11 -12.70 5.43 7.48
N PRO A 12 -11.49 5.74 7.98
CA PRO A 12 -11.07 7.12 8.16
C PRO A 12 -11.21 7.86 6.81
N PRO A 13 -11.45 9.18 6.82
CA PRO A 13 -11.69 9.97 5.60
C PRO A 13 -10.57 9.70 4.61
N GLN A 14 -10.88 8.94 3.56
CA GLN A 14 -9.94 8.22 2.72
C GLN A 14 -8.83 9.17 2.23
N PRO A 15 -7.63 9.17 2.85
CA PRO A 15 -6.50 9.80 2.18
C PRO A 15 -6.31 9.00 0.89
N GLU A 16 -6.12 9.65 -0.25
CA GLU A 16 -5.74 8.93 -1.47
C GLU A 16 -4.45 8.17 -1.17
N TYR A 17 -4.55 6.88 -0.87
CA TYR A 17 -3.40 6.04 -0.53
C TYR A 17 -2.60 5.84 -1.81
N LYS A 18 -1.45 6.51 -1.85
CA LYS A 18 -0.51 6.38 -2.97
C LYS A 18 0.31 5.12 -2.75
N THR A 19 0.36 4.27 -3.76
CA THR A 19 1.29 3.16 -3.80
C THR A 19 2.68 3.68 -4.14
N ALA A 20 3.69 2.87 -3.87
CA ALA A 20 5.07 3.21 -4.13
C ALA A 20 5.36 3.52 -5.63
N CYS A 21 4.56 2.98 -6.54
CA CYS A 21 4.65 3.26 -7.98
C CYS A 21 3.84 4.49 -8.44
N GLY A 22 3.34 5.30 -7.51
CA GLY A 22 2.49 6.45 -7.81
C GLY A 22 1.04 6.10 -8.18
N GLY A 23 0.67 4.81 -8.13
CA GLY A 23 -0.71 4.36 -8.25
C GLY A 23 -1.55 4.85 -7.08
N LYS A 24 -2.86 4.98 -7.28
CA LYS A 24 -3.81 5.34 -6.22
C LYS A 24 -4.69 4.14 -5.94
N ILE A 25 -4.73 3.70 -4.69
CA ILE A 25 -5.58 2.59 -4.27
C ILE A 25 -6.67 3.08 -3.33
N LYS A 26 -7.86 2.44 -3.43
CA LYS A 26 -9.01 2.77 -2.59
C LYS A 26 -9.01 2.02 -1.27
N ASP A 27 -8.37 0.84 -1.22
CA ASP A 27 -8.45 -0.11 -0.10
C ASP A 27 -7.05 -0.64 0.25
N PRO A 28 -6.25 0.06 1.08
CA PRO A 28 -4.90 -0.38 1.45
C PRO A 28 -4.85 -1.80 2.04
N SER A 29 -5.89 -2.22 2.76
CA SER A 29 -5.96 -3.54 3.40
C SER A 29 -6.05 -4.72 2.43
N LYS A 30 -6.43 -4.49 1.16
CA LYS A 30 -6.49 -5.53 0.12
C LYS A 30 -5.18 -5.72 -0.62
N TYR A 31 -4.22 -4.83 -0.40
CA TYR A 31 -2.96 -4.78 -1.12
C TYR A 31 -1.79 -5.13 -0.19
N PRO A 32 -0.72 -5.74 -0.72
CA PRO A 32 0.49 -5.94 0.05
C PRO A 32 1.07 -4.59 0.47
N SER A 33 1.48 -4.50 1.74
CA SER A 33 2.18 -3.34 2.27
C SER A 33 3.38 -3.76 3.11
N VAL A 34 4.39 -2.90 3.17
CA VAL A 34 5.60 -3.12 3.96
C VAL A 34 5.93 -1.87 4.76
N GLU A 35 6.50 -2.04 5.94
CA GLU A 35 7.08 -0.93 6.68
C GLU A 35 8.48 -0.65 6.14
N TYR A 36 8.68 0.54 5.55
CA TYR A 36 9.98 1.01 5.07
C TYR A 36 10.31 2.36 5.68
N ARG A 37 11.44 2.45 6.39
CA ARG A 37 11.89 3.66 7.11
C ARG A 37 10.86 4.21 8.10
N GLY A 38 10.02 3.35 8.67
CA GLY A 38 8.94 3.74 9.59
C GLY A 38 7.69 4.29 8.89
N GLU A 39 7.64 4.22 7.56
CA GLU A 39 6.46 4.57 6.76
C GLU A 39 5.86 3.29 6.16
N GLN A 40 4.53 3.17 6.21
CA GLN A 40 3.84 2.04 5.61
C GLN A 40 3.63 2.29 4.11
N ILE A 41 4.32 1.50 3.31
CA ILE A 41 4.34 1.61 1.86
C ILE A 41 3.43 0.54 1.26
N TYR A 42 2.49 0.95 0.40
CA TYR A 42 1.53 0.06 -0.26
C TYR A 42 1.95 -0.28 -1.69
N PHE A 43 1.68 -1.51 -2.13
CA PHE A 43 2.02 -2.00 -3.47
C PHE A 43 0.78 -2.58 -4.16
N CYS A 44 0.64 -2.34 -5.46
CA CYS A 44 -0.49 -2.87 -6.22
C CYS A 44 -0.41 -4.40 -6.42
N THR A 45 0.79 -4.98 -6.48
CA THR A 45 1.02 -6.41 -6.71
C THR A 45 2.19 -6.92 -5.88
N GLN A 46 2.29 -8.25 -5.74
CA GLN A 46 3.43 -8.89 -5.09
C GLN A 46 4.73 -8.69 -5.90
N ALA A 47 4.65 -8.62 -7.23
CA ALA A 47 5.81 -8.31 -8.08
C ALA A 47 6.40 -6.93 -7.74
N CYS A 48 5.56 -5.92 -7.50
CA CYS A 48 6.04 -4.61 -7.04
C CYS A 48 6.73 -4.67 -5.67
N LEU A 49 6.22 -5.48 -4.75
CA LEU A 49 6.87 -5.70 -3.46
C LEU A 49 8.26 -6.35 -3.64
N GLU A 50 8.38 -7.37 -4.49
CA GLU A 50 9.67 -8.03 -4.77
C GLU A 50 10.70 -7.05 -5.36
N VAL A 51 10.29 -6.26 -6.36
CA VAL A 51 11.17 -5.27 -6.98
C VAL A 51 11.59 -4.18 -5.98
N PHE A 52 10.67 -3.78 -5.10
CA PHE A 52 10.98 -2.86 -3.99
C PHE A 52 11.98 -3.46 -3.00
N LEU A 53 11.86 -4.74 -2.65
CA LEU A 53 12.82 -5.42 -1.77
C LEU A 53 14.20 -5.54 -2.41
N LEU A 54 14.28 -5.69 -3.73
CA LEU A 54 15.56 -5.69 -4.46
C LEU A 54 16.17 -4.28 -4.49
N ASN A 55 15.39 -3.27 -4.85
CA ASN A 55 15.88 -1.90 -5.04
C ASN A 55 14.83 -0.86 -4.59
N PRO A 56 14.76 -0.50 -3.29
CA PRO A 56 13.73 0.41 -2.81
C PRO A 56 13.97 1.85 -3.25
N ASP A 57 15.23 2.26 -3.41
CA ASP A 57 15.62 3.63 -3.76
C ASP A 57 15.11 4.06 -5.15
N PRO A 58 15.44 3.35 -6.26
CA PRO A 58 14.88 3.67 -7.57
C PRO A 58 13.37 3.42 -7.62
N PHE A 59 12.83 2.52 -6.79
CA PHE A 59 11.38 2.26 -6.71
C PHE A 59 10.66 3.50 -6.19
N MET A 60 11.13 4.06 -5.07
CA MET A 60 10.55 5.28 -4.49
C MET A 60 10.80 6.51 -5.37
N ALA A 61 11.89 6.53 -6.14
CA ALA A 61 12.14 7.56 -7.14
C ALA A 61 11.18 7.50 -8.34
N GLY A 62 10.42 6.40 -8.50
CA GLY A 62 9.58 6.17 -9.68
C GLY A 62 10.37 5.89 -10.95
N GLU A 63 11.65 5.52 -10.83
CA GLU A 63 12.52 5.17 -11.96
C GLU A 63 12.35 3.72 -12.43
N ILE A 64 11.61 2.91 -11.67
CA ILE A 64 11.39 1.50 -11.99
C ILE A 64 10.21 1.37 -12.95
N GLU A 65 10.49 0.87 -14.16
CA GLU A 65 9.47 0.37 -15.07
C GLU A 65 8.71 -0.77 -14.38
N HIS A 66 7.43 -0.53 -14.10
CA HIS A 66 6.49 -1.56 -13.68
C HIS A 66 6.39 -2.60 -14.80
N PRO A 67 6.77 -3.87 -14.56
CA PRO A 67 6.47 -4.92 -15.53
C PRO A 67 4.95 -5.01 -15.65
N LEU A 68 4.44 -4.71 -16.83
CA LEU A 68 3.01 -4.68 -17.18
C LEU A 68 2.45 -6.09 -17.46
N GLU A 69 3.12 -7.15 -17.01
CA GLU A 69 2.82 -8.53 -17.40
C GLU A 69 2.01 -9.28 -16.34
#